data_AF-A0A843F2N0-F1
#
_entry.id   AF-A0A843F2N0-F1
#
_cell.length_a   1.000
_cell.length_b   1.000
_cell.length_c   1.000
_cell.angle_alpha   90.00
_cell.angle_beta   90.00
_cell.angle_gamma   90.00
#
_symmetry.space_group_name_H-M   'P 1'
#
loop_
_entity.id
_entity.type
_entity.pdbx_description
1 polymer ?
#
loop_
_entity_poly.entity_id
_entity_poly.type
_entity_poly.pdbx_seq_one_letter_code
_entity_poly.pdbx_strand_id
1 'polypeptide(L)' 'VDACTNCGQCSEVCPCEIPVSKVWATVNQKVRDIFGYYSGVDNEEPLPFTEFGEKSYKGYSTLLLEDLWKLI' A
#
# COMPACT_ATOMS: atom_id res chain seq x y z
N VAL A 1 -4.33 -0.89 -4.55
CA VAL A 1 -4.39 -0.86 -3.06
C VAL A 1 -5.19 0.34 -2.56
N ASP A 2 -5.12 1.38 -3.37
CA ASP A 2 -5.66 2.73 -3.24
C ASP A 2 -7.17 2.80 -3.04
N ALA A 3 -7.90 1.73 -3.37
CA ALA A 3 -9.34 1.58 -3.15
C ALA A 3 -9.70 0.55 -2.04
N CYS A 4 -8.72 -0.14 -1.45
CA CYS A 4 -8.99 -1.15 -0.43
C CYS A 4 -9.39 -0.47 0.89
N THR A 5 -10.63 -0.72 1.32
CA THR A 5 -11.19 -0.21 2.59
C THR A 5 -10.98 -1.16 3.78
N ASN A 6 -10.19 -2.22 3.59
CA ASN A 6 -9.94 -3.26 4.58
C ASN A 6 -11.20 -4.03 5.04
N CYS A 7 -12.16 -4.25 4.12
CA CYS A 7 -13.44 -4.93 4.39
C CYS A 7 -13.35 -6.44 4.64
N GLY A 8 -12.22 -7.08 4.37
CA GLY A 8 -11.99 -8.51 4.68
C GLY A 8 -12.55 -9.54 3.68
N GLN A 9 -13.53 -9.17 2.85
CA GLN A 9 -14.22 -10.11 1.96
C GLN A 9 -13.28 -10.91 1.03
N CYS A 10 -12.17 -10.31 0.59
CA CYS A 10 -11.18 -11.01 -0.25
C CYS A 10 -10.56 -12.24 0.44
N SER A 11 -10.40 -12.24 1.77
CA SER A 11 -9.96 -13.42 2.51
C SER A 11 -11.07 -14.44 2.69
N GLU A 12 -12.31 -13.99 2.91
CA GLU A 12 -13.46 -14.86 3.13
C GLU A 12 -13.79 -15.70 1.89
N VAL A 13 -13.63 -15.14 0.70
CA VAL A 13 -13.95 -15.84 -0.56
C VAL A 13 -12.76 -16.61 -1.16
N CYS A 14 -11.58 -16.57 -0.53
CA CYS A 14 -10.38 -17.15 -1.12
C CYS A 14 -10.41 -18.69 -1.06
N PRO A 15 -10.45 -19.40 -2.21
CA PRO A 15 -10.51 -20.87 -2.23
C PRO A 15 -9.23 -21.54 -1.75
N CYS A 16 -8.12 -20.79 -1.70
CA CYS A 16 -6.81 -21.28 -1.25
C CYS A 16 -6.49 -20.86 0.20
N GLU A 17 -7.46 -20.31 0.94
CA GLU A 17 -7.31 -19.89 2.34
C GLU A 17 -6.17 -18.87 2.56
N ILE A 18 -5.84 -18.07 1.55
CA ILE A 18 -4.80 -17.05 1.66
C ILE A 18 -5.33 -15.89 2.52
N PRO A 19 -4.55 -15.39 3.50
CA PRO A 19 -4.94 -14.25 4.33
C PRO A 19 -4.75 -12.91 3.59
N VAL A 20 -5.39 -12.76 2.42
CA VAL A 20 -5.28 -11.59 1.52
C VAL A 20 -5.57 -10.26 2.24
N SER A 21 -6.59 -10.23 3.09
CA SER A 21 -6.93 -9.04 3.90
C SER A 21 -5.77 -8.56 4.77
N LYS A 22 -5.00 -9.48 5.38
CA LYS A 22 -3.83 -9.15 6.20
C LYS A 22 -2.68 -8.59 5.36
N VAL A 23 -2.50 -9.13 4.15
CA VAL A 23 -1.52 -8.60 3.20
C VAL A 23 -1.87 -7.16 2.85
N TRP A 24 -3.12 -6.88 2.50
CA TRP A 24 -3.55 -5.52 2.18
C TRP A 24 -3.51 -4.56 3.37
N ALA A 25 -3.85 -5.03 4.58
CA ALA A 25 -3.70 -4.23 5.80
C ALA A 25 -2.24 -3.78 5.99
N THR A 26 -1.29 -4.69 5.77
CA THR A 26 0.16 -4.43 5.90
C THR A 26 0.64 -3.45 4.83
N VAL A 27 0.25 -3.67 3.57
CA VAL A 27 0.64 -2.78 2.46
C VAL A 27 0.05 -1.38 2.67
N ASN A 28 -1.23 -1.27 3.00
CA ASN A 28 -1.89 0.01 3.25
C ASN A 28 -1.28 0.76 4.42
N GLN A 29 -0.79 0.06 5.45
CA GLN A 29 -0.05 0.71 6.53
C GLN A 29 1.25 1.34 6.02
N LYS A 30 2.05 0.60 5.25
CA LYS A 30 3.27 1.16 4.64
C LYS A 30 2.97 2.35 3.74
N VAL A 31 1.90 2.29 2.95
CA VAL A 31 1.47 3.41 2.09
C VAL A 31 1.12 4.63 2.92
N ARG A 32 0.38 4.47 4.02
CA ARG A 32 0.10 5.56 4.96
C ARG A 32 1.38 6.14 5.56
N ASP A 33 2.30 5.29 6.01
CA ASP A 33 3.52 5.73 6.67
C ASP A 33 4.44 6.52 5.73
N ILE A 34 4.50 6.11 4.46
CA ILE A 34 5.37 6.74 3.44
C ILE A 34 4.72 7.99 2.84
N PHE A 35 3.43 7.91 2.48
CA PHE A 35 2.77 8.93 1.66
C PHE A 35 1.75 9.79 2.43
N GLY A 36 1.31 9.33 3.61
CA GLY A 36 0.20 9.93 4.34
C GLY A 36 -1.17 9.71 3.69
N TYR A 37 -1.26 8.83 2.68
CA TYR A 37 -2.46 8.63 1.88
C TYR A 37 -3.49 7.72 2.58
N TYR A 38 -4.75 8.16 2.62
CA TYR A 38 -5.88 7.38 3.14
C TYR A 38 -6.94 7.17 2.06
N SER A 39 -7.15 5.90 1.68
CA SER A 39 -8.14 5.51 0.68
C SER A 39 -9.56 5.99 1.05
N GLY A 40 -10.21 6.68 0.11
CA GLY A 40 -11.62 7.08 0.22
C GLY A 40 -11.91 8.25 1.16
N VAL A 41 -10.88 9.00 1.59
CA VAL A 41 -11.05 10.21 2.41
C VAL A 41 -11.24 11.46 1.53
N ASP A 42 -10.42 11.62 0.51
CA ASP A 42 -10.47 12.73 -0.44
C ASP A 42 -10.30 12.17 -1.86
N ASN A 43 -11.19 12.57 -2.78
CA ASN A 43 -11.13 12.13 -4.18
C ASN A 43 -10.28 13.05 -5.05
N GLU A 44 -9.94 14.24 -4.56
CA GLU A 44 -9.06 15.19 -5.23
C GLU A 44 -7.59 14.98 -4.83
N GLU A 45 -7.32 14.23 -3.74
CA GLU A 45 -5.95 13.87 -3.37
C GLU A 45 -5.39 12.89 -4.42
N PRO A 46 -4.26 13.23 -5.07
CA PRO A 46 -3.69 12.38 -6.10
C PRO A 46 -3.23 11.04 -5.53
N LEU A 47 -3.45 9.97 -6.29
CA LEU A 47 -3.06 8.63 -5.86
C LEU A 47 -1.53 8.52 -5.78
N PRO A 48 -0.99 7.89 -4.73
CA PRO A 48 0.44 7.87 -4.45
C PRO A 48 1.29 7.13 -5.51
N PHE A 49 0.67 6.34 -6.40
CA PHE A 49 1.35 5.56 -7.43
C PHE A 49 1.10 6.03 -8.86
N THR A 50 0.20 7.00 -9.08
CA THR A 50 -0.14 7.47 -10.43
C THR A 50 0.62 8.74 -10.80
N GLU A 51 1.11 9.48 -9.80
CA GLU A 51 1.79 10.75 -10.01
C GLU A 51 3.24 10.71 -9.54
N PHE A 52 4.12 11.30 -10.35
CA PHE A 52 5.53 11.49 -10.01
C PHE A 52 5.69 12.87 -9.35
N GLY A 53 6.16 12.88 -8.09
CA GLY A 53 6.37 14.08 -7.29
C GLY A 53 7.25 13.79 -6.06
N GLU A 54 7.56 14.78 -5.23
CA GLU A 54 8.50 14.65 -4.10
C GLU A 54 8.17 13.48 -3.15
N LYS A 55 6.87 13.28 -2.84
CA LYS A 55 6.40 12.15 -2.04
C LYS A 55 6.65 10.80 -2.74
N SER A 56 6.47 10.74 -4.07
CA SER A 56 6.77 9.58 -4.91
C SER A 56 8.24 9.17 -4.80
N TYR A 57 9.17 10.13 -4.95
CA TYR A 57 10.62 9.87 -4.81
C TYR A 57 11.00 9.33 -3.43
N LYS A 58 10.38 9.84 -2.36
CA LYS A 58 10.62 9.36 -0.99
C LYS A 58 10.20 7.90 -0.82
N GLY A 59 9.06 7.51 -1.40
CA GLY A 59 8.61 6.12 -1.39
C GLY A 59 9.51 5.15 -2.15
N TYR A 60 9.97 5.53 -3.34
CA TYR A 60 10.95 4.73 -4.09
C TYR A 60 12.29 4.59 -3.35
N SER A 61 12.79 5.66 -2.73
CA SER A 61 14.03 5.63 -1.93
C SER A 61 13.93 4.66 -0.74
N THR A 62 12.81 4.65 -0.02
CA THR A 62 12.60 3.72 1.10
C THR A 62 12.45 2.27 0.66
N LEU A 63 11.85 2.01 -0.51
CA LEU A 63 11.62 0.65 -1.02
C LEU A 63 12.85 0.04 -1.71
N LEU A 64 13.77 0.86 -2.24
CA LEU A 64 14.91 0.39 -3.03
C LEU A 64 16.22 0.23 -2.24
N LEU A 65 16.39 0.92 -1.10
CA LEU A 65 17.68 0.94 -0.40
C LEU A 65 17.72 0.09 0.88
N GLU A 66 16.61 -0.09 1.59
CA GLU A 66 16.60 -0.84 2.87
C GLU A 66 16.14 -2.30 2.76
N ASP A 67 15.38 -2.65 1.71
CA ASP A 67 14.79 -3.99 1.56
C ASP A 67 15.58 -4.90 0.59
N LEU A 68 16.39 -4.33 -0.31
CA LEU A 68 17.18 -5.10 -1.29
C LEU A 68 18.43 -5.77 -0.67
N TRP A 69 19.03 -5.18 0.36
CA TRP A 69 20.21 -5.74 1.03
C TRP A 69 19.87 -6.74 2.14
N LYS A 70 18.59 -6.90 2.49
CA LYS A 70 18.12 -7.90 3.48
C LYS A 70 17.72 -9.23 2.83
N LEU A 71 17.76 -9.30 1.50
CA LEU A 71 17.45 -10.46 0.68
C LEU A 71 18.70 -11.14 0.07
N ILE A 72 19.90 -10.66 0.43
CA ILE A 72 21.21 -11.23 0.11
C ILE A 72 21.93 -11.45 1.45
#